data_AF-A0A382GB17-F1
#
_entry.id   AF-A0A382GB17-F1
#
_cell.length_a   1.000
_cell.length_b   1.000
_cell.length_c   1.000
_cell.angle_alpha   90.00
_cell.angle_beta   90.00
_cell.angle_gamma   90.00
#
_symmetry.space_group_name_H-M   'P 1'
#
loop_
_entity.id
_entity.type
_entity.pdbx_description
1 polymer ?
#
loop_
_entity_poly.entity_id
_entity_poly.type
_entity_poly.pdbx_seq_one_letter_code
_entity_poly.pdbx_strand_id
1 'polypeptide(L)'
;MQIAVNASSELLHNDFGRLRAHAERAADDGFASWWLAQVGLVDALTSFTTLADVGPGMEFGTAVIPTFQRHPTSLASQALTTAAALGSRPLVLGIGL
;
A
#
# COMPACT_ATOMS: atom_id res chain seq x y z
N MET A 1 2.92 6.12 -20.85
CA MET A 1 1.84 6.38 -19.88
C MET A 1 1.71 5.15 -19.00
N GLN A 2 1.69 5.29 -17.67
CA GLN A 2 1.45 4.18 -16.74
C GLN A 2 0.06 4.31 -16.14
N ILE A 3 -0.62 3.17 -15.94
CA ILE A 3 -1.98 3.10 -15.38
C ILE A 3 -1.89 2.42 -14.02
N ALA A 4 -2.55 2.99 -13.02
CA ALA A 4 -2.55 2.53 -11.64
C ALA A 4 -3.98 2.32 -11.14
N VAL A 5 -4.14 1.51 -10.10
CA VAL A 5 -5.44 1.24 -9.47
C VAL A 5 -5.49 1.77 -8.05
N ASN A 6 -6.60 2.41 -7.69
CA ASN A 6 -6.92 2.73 -6.30
C ASN A 6 -7.73 1.57 -5.71
N ALA A 7 -7.26 1.01 -4.59
CA ALA A 7 -7.88 -0.13 -3.94
C ALA A 7 -8.29 0.16 -2.49
N SER A 8 -8.53 1.44 -2.17
CA SER A 8 -8.81 1.88 -0.80
C SER A 8 -10.06 1.22 -0.20
N SER A 9 -11.00 0.77 -1.03
CA SER A 9 -12.17 -0.01 -0.60
C SER A 9 -11.81 -1.35 0.04
N GLU A 10 -10.65 -1.92 -0.26
CA GLU A 10 -10.21 -3.18 0.32
C GLU A 10 -9.91 -3.03 1.82
N LEU A 11 -9.51 -1.85 2.29
CA LEU A 11 -9.25 -1.58 3.71
C LEU A 11 -10.53 -1.52 4.57
N LEU A 12 -11.71 -1.55 3.95
CA LEU A 12 -12.98 -1.71 4.66
C LEU A 12 -13.19 -3.15 5.14
N HIS A 13 -12.40 -4.09 4.60
CA HIS A 13 -12.42 -5.49 4.95
C HIS A 13 -11.12 -5.78 5.73
N ASN A 14 -11.23 -6.10 7.03
CA ASN A 14 -10.08 -6.52 7.85
C ASN A 14 -9.64 -7.95 7.46
N ASP A 15 -9.21 -8.11 6.21
CA ASP A 15 -8.89 -9.37 5.56
C ASP A 15 -7.71 -9.18 4.59
N PHE A 16 -6.52 -9.58 5.03
CA PHE A 16 -5.31 -9.48 4.21
C PHE A 16 -5.26 -10.48 3.07
N GLY A 17 -5.99 -11.60 3.15
CA GLY A 17 -6.08 -12.56 2.05
C GLY A 17 -6.84 -11.96 0.87
N ARG A 18 -7.96 -11.29 1.16
CA ARG A 18 -8.73 -10.53 0.17
C ARG A 18 -7.89 -9.40 -0.45
N LEU A 19 -7.21 -8.62 0.39
CA LEU A 19 -6.36 -7.51 -0.04
C LEU A 19 -5.23 -7.99 -0.99
N ARG A 20 -4.55 -9.08 -0.63
CA ARG A 20 -3.54 -9.72 -1.48
C ARG A 20 -4.12 -10.19 -2.80
N ALA A 21 -5.23 -10.90 -2.77
CA ALA A 21 -5.87 -11.43 -3.98
C ALA A 21 -6.30 -10.30 -4.93
N HIS A 22 -6.71 -9.13 -4.40
CA HIS A 22 -7.00 -7.97 -5.24
C HIS A 22 -5.72 -7.41 -5.88
N ALA A 23 -4.63 -7.30 -5.13
CA ALA A 23 -3.36 -6.83 -5.67
C ALA A 23 -2.81 -7.80 -6.74
N GLU A 24 -2.93 -9.11 -6.54
CA GLU A 24 -2.53 -10.12 -7.54
C GLU A 24 -3.32 -9.98 -8.84
N ARG A 25 -4.66 -9.86 -8.75
CA ARG A 25 -5.49 -9.61 -9.93
C ARG A 25 -5.10 -8.33 -10.66
N ALA A 26 -4.84 -7.25 -9.93
CA ALA A 26 -4.40 -6.00 -10.54
C ALA A 26 -3.03 -6.12 -11.25
N ALA A 27 -2.11 -6.92 -10.71
CA ALA A 27 -0.85 -7.21 -11.37
C ALA A 27 -1.07 -8.02 -12.66
N ASP A 28 -1.94 -9.04 -12.62
CA ASP A 28 -2.29 -9.87 -13.78
C ASP A 28 -3.00 -9.06 -14.89
N ASP A 29 -3.82 -8.08 -14.50
CA ASP A 29 -4.49 -7.14 -15.40
C ASP A 29 -3.54 -6.09 -16.01
N GLY A 30 -2.27 -6.06 -15.57
CA GLY A 30 -1.22 -5.21 -16.14
C GLY A 30 -1.15 -3.79 -15.57
N PHE A 31 -1.74 -3.54 -14.40
CA PHE A 31 -1.55 -2.26 -13.70
C PHE A 31 -0.10 -2.09 -13.23
N ALA A 32 0.45 -0.89 -13.41
CA ALA A 32 1.82 -0.57 -13.03
C ALA A 32 2.00 -0.38 -11.52
N SER A 33 0.95 0.10 -10.84
CA SER A 33 0.99 0.38 -9.41
C SER A 33 -0.37 0.28 -8.73
N TRP A 34 -0.35 0.02 -7.42
CA TRP A 34 -1.51 -0.29 -6.59
C TRP A 34 -1.52 0.60 -5.33
N TRP A 35 -2.60 1.35 -5.14
CA TRP A 35 -2.63 2.49 -4.22
C TRP A 35 -3.70 2.41 -3.13
N LEU A 36 -3.33 2.84 -1.92
CA LEU A 36 -4.21 2.89 -0.75
C LEU A 36 -4.27 4.27 -0.11
N ALA A 37 -5.47 4.78 0.13
CA ALA A 37 -5.71 5.90 1.04
C ALA A 37 -5.91 5.38 2.48
N GLN A 38 -5.46 6.12 3.50
CA GLN A 38 -5.82 5.79 4.89
C GLN A 38 -7.30 6.16 5.15
N VAL A 39 -8.21 5.23 4.86
CA VAL A 39 -9.68 5.43 5.00
C VAL A 39 -10.39 4.30 5.74
N GLY A 40 -9.71 3.16 5.94
CA GLY A 40 -10.33 1.93 6.42
C GLY A 40 -10.01 1.57 7.86
N LEU A 41 -10.40 0.34 8.22
CA LEU A 41 -10.24 -0.22 9.56
C LEU A 41 -8.78 -0.56 9.88
N VAL A 42 -8.02 -0.95 8.86
CA VAL A 42 -6.62 -1.35 8.96
C VAL A 42 -5.70 -0.24 8.47
N ASP A 43 -4.46 -0.24 8.96
CA ASP A 43 -3.46 0.74 8.54
C ASP A 43 -2.99 0.45 7.10
N ALA A 44 -3.17 1.44 6.23
CA ALA A 44 -2.88 1.33 4.80
C ALA A 44 -1.39 1.04 4.54
N LEU A 45 -0.49 1.77 5.21
CA LEU A 45 0.95 1.65 4.98
C LEU A 45 1.48 0.28 5.42
N THR A 46 1.15 -0.14 6.64
CA THR A 46 1.54 -1.43 7.21
C THR A 46 0.90 -2.60 6.48
N SER A 47 -0.29 -2.45 5.89
CA SER A 47 -0.91 -3.53 5.09
C SER A 47 -0.03 -3.98 3.92
N PHE A 48 0.80 -3.10 3.34
CA PHE A 48 1.72 -3.47 2.27
C PHE A 48 2.77 -4.51 2.68
N THR A 49 3.07 -4.66 3.96
CA THR A 49 3.93 -5.75 4.46
C THR A 49 3.41 -7.14 4.06
N THR A 50 2.10 -7.26 3.80
CA THR A 50 1.45 -8.48 3.35
C THR A 50 1.50 -8.69 1.84
N LEU A 51 2.14 -7.81 1.07
CA LEU A 51 2.15 -7.85 -0.40
C LEU A 51 3.51 -8.17 -1.02
N ALA A 52 4.49 -8.58 -0.21
CA ALA A 52 5.86 -8.85 -0.66
C ALA A 52 5.91 -9.82 -1.87
N ASP A 53 5.05 -10.85 -1.88
CA ASP A 53 5.06 -11.90 -2.91
C ASP A 53 4.15 -11.61 -4.12
N VAL A 54 3.49 -10.45 -4.18
CA VAL A 54 2.44 -10.18 -5.19
C VAL A 54 3.01 -9.75 -6.53
N GLY A 55 3.26 -10.68 -7.46
CA GLY A 55 3.64 -10.38 -8.85
C GLY A 55 4.96 -9.60 -9.02
N PRO A 56 5.74 -9.83 -10.08
CA PRO A 56 6.99 -9.11 -10.28
C PRO A 56 6.73 -7.64 -10.64
N GLY A 57 7.43 -6.72 -9.97
CA GLY A 57 7.60 -5.33 -10.43
C GLY A 57 6.47 -4.33 -10.17
N MET A 58 5.34 -4.74 -9.59
CA MET A 58 4.26 -3.80 -9.26
C MET A 58 4.66 -2.90 -8.07
N GLU A 59 4.52 -1.59 -8.24
CA GLU A 59 4.76 -0.57 -7.22
C GLU A 59 3.57 -0.40 -6.27
N PHE A 60 3.85 -0.15 -5.00
CA PHE A 60 2.84 0.14 -3.98
C PHE A 60 2.94 1.58 -3.51
N GLY A 61 1.81 2.25 -3.34
CA GLY A 61 1.83 3.65 -2.91
C GLY A 61 0.65 4.06 -2.03
N THR A 62 0.88 5.02 -1.13
CA THR A 62 -0.20 5.62 -0.34
C THR A 62 -0.74 6.89 -1.00
N ALA A 63 -2.06 7.10 -0.97
CA ALA A 63 -2.71 8.28 -1.55
C ALA A 63 -3.96 8.67 -0.73
N VAL A 64 -3.83 9.13 0.52
CA VAL A 64 -2.60 9.53 1.24
C VAL A 64 -2.60 9.00 2.68
N ILE A 65 -1.44 9.09 3.37
CA ILE A 65 -1.38 8.99 4.83
C ILE A 65 -1.54 10.39 5.46
N PRO A 66 -2.54 10.60 6.34
CA PRO A 66 -2.72 11.86 7.05
C PRO A 66 -1.62 12.08 8.10
N THR A 67 -1.00 13.25 8.08
CA THR A 67 0.07 13.60 9.04
C THR A 67 -0.46 14.08 10.39
N PHE A 68 -1.65 14.68 10.44
CA PHE A 68 -2.19 15.25 11.68
C PHE A 68 -2.45 14.20 12.77
N GLN A 69 -2.55 12.92 12.40
CA GLN A 69 -2.79 11.81 13.33
C GLN A 69 -1.50 11.14 13.82
N ARG A 70 -0.33 11.45 13.25
CA ARG A 70 0.90 10.67 13.44
C ARG A 70 2.10 11.57 13.71
N HIS A 71 2.91 11.21 14.70
CA HIS A 71 4.19 11.88 14.90
C HIS A 71 5.13 11.59 13.70
N PRO A 72 5.85 12.59 13.15
CA PRO A 72 6.68 12.40 11.95
C PRO A 72 7.70 11.26 12.08
N THR A 73 8.37 11.14 13.23
CA THR A 73 9.33 10.05 13.48
C THR A 73 8.68 8.67 13.52
N SER A 74 7.43 8.58 14.01
CA SER A 74 6.67 7.33 13.99
C SER A 74 6.29 6.94 12.57
N LEU A 75 5.81 7.90 11.76
CA LEU A 75 5.51 7.66 10.36
C LEU A 75 6.76 7.24 9.56
N ALA A 76 7.89 7.91 9.78
CA ALA A 76 9.16 7.56 9.13
C ALA A 76 9.60 6.13 9.48
N SER A 77 9.51 5.76 10.76
CA SER A 77 9.85 4.40 11.22
C SER A 77 8.92 3.36 10.60
N GLN A 78 7.60 3.63 10.58
CA GLN A 78 6.60 2.75 9.96
C GLN A 78 6.86 2.56 8.46
N ALA A 79 7.20 3.63 7.73
CA ALA A 79 7.52 3.57 6.32
C ALA A 79 8.79 2.74 6.06
N LEU A 80 9.85 2.95 6.84
CA LEU A 80 11.09 2.18 6.73
C LEU A 80 10.87 0.69 7.02
N THR A 81 10.11 0.36 8.06
CA THR A 81 9.75 -1.04 8.37
C THR A 81 8.94 -1.66 7.22
N THR A 82 8.00 -0.91 6.65
CA THR A 82 7.18 -1.40 5.53
C THR A 82 8.04 -1.64 4.28
N ALA A 83 8.92 -0.70 3.93
CA ALA A 83 9.86 -0.85 2.83
C ALA A 83 10.78 -2.07 3.03
N ALA A 84 11.28 -2.28 4.25
CA ALA A 84 12.11 -3.44 4.56
C ALA A 84 11.36 -4.78 4.36
N ALA A 85 10.08 -4.85 4.75
CA ALA A 85 9.25 -6.02 4.53
C ALA A 85 8.93 -6.28 3.04
N LEU A 86 8.81 -5.21 2.24
CA LEU A 86 8.62 -5.28 0.79
C LEU A 86 9.89 -5.68 0.02
N GLY A 87 11.06 -5.67 0.66
CA GLY A 87 12.33 -6.05 0.03
C GLY A 87 12.71 -5.10 -1.10
N SER A 88 12.94 -5.64 -2.31
CA SER A 88 13.35 -4.85 -3.49
C SER A 88 12.19 -4.12 -4.18
N ARG A 89 10.97 -4.20 -3.64
CA ARG A 89 9.79 -3.61 -4.28
C ARG A 89 9.67 -2.12 -3.97
N PRO A 90 9.31 -1.30 -4.97
CA PRO A 90 9.17 0.13 -4.76
C PRO A 90 7.94 0.44 -3.89
N LEU A 91 8.16 1.31 -2.90
CA LEU A 91 7.15 1.89 -2.03
C LEU A 91 7.16 3.41 -2.21
N VAL A 92 6.00 3.99 -2.53
CA VAL A 92 5.81 5.45 -2.59
C VAL A 92 4.96 5.90 -1.41
N LEU A 93 5.58 6.64 -0.49
CA LEU A 93 4.87 7.24 0.64
C LEU A 93 4.24 8.58 0.23
N GLY A 94 2.98 8.54 -0.20
CA GLY A 94 2.18 9.74 -0.41
C GLY A 94 1.57 10.23 0.90
N ILE A 95 1.80 11.53 1.17
CA ILE A 95 1.40 12.24 2.39
C ILE A 95 0.48 13.38 2.00
N GLY A 96 -0.59 13.60 2.76
CA GLY A 96 -1.56 14.68 2.47
C GLY A 96 -2.60 14.83 3.58
N LEU A 97 -3.63 15.62 3.30
CA LEU A 97 -4.71 15.96 4.23
C LEU A 97 -6.04 15.37 3.73
#